data_AF-A0AAV0XNM7-F1
#
_entry.id   AF-A0AAV0XNM7-F1
#
_cell.length_a   1.000
_cell.length_b   1.000
_cell.length_c   1.000
_cell.angle_alpha   90.00
_cell.angle_beta   90.00
_cell.angle_gamma   90.00
#
_symmetry.space_group_name_H-M   'P 1'
#
loop_
_entity.id
_entity.type
_entity.pdbx_description
1 polymer ?
#
loop_
_entity_poly.entity_id
_entity_poly.type
_entity_poly.pdbx_seq_one_letter_code
_entity_poly.pdbx_strand_id
1 'polypeptide(L)'
;MIMDHRNSIKSTPEDDYVSFMVYLRTNGVWKSVSDVFRMLNETRPKDPIEFFKANIKIDNSDNRAIEETRREIAEAEKKLSILRHDKLVLTANLDLLDMTICLKQKPNSGVGSTAVDYAEDDDEMISETLSHSEHV
;
A
#
# COMPACT_ATOMS: atom_id res chain seq x y z
N MET A 1 -48.82 -69.74 5.58
CA MET A 1 -48.57 -68.29 5.71
C MET A 1 -48.46 -67.98 7.20
N ILE A 2 -47.24 -67.84 7.71
CA ILE A 2 -47.00 -67.38 9.08
C ILE A 2 -46.47 -65.96 8.94
N MET A 3 -47.27 -64.97 9.34
CA MET A 3 -46.80 -63.59 9.42
C MET A 3 -46.08 -63.41 10.74
N ASP A 4 -44.75 -63.40 10.70
CA ASP A 4 -43.94 -62.96 11.83
C ASP A 4 -44.15 -61.46 12.06
N HIS A 5 -45.02 -61.12 13.00
CA HIS A 5 -45.11 -59.78 13.57
C HIS A 5 -43.93 -59.57 14.53
N ARG A 6 -42.74 -59.30 13.98
CA ARG A 6 -41.72 -58.60 14.75
C ARG A 6 -42.20 -57.17 14.93
N ASN A 7 -42.69 -56.86 16.14
CA ASN A 7 -42.91 -55.50 16.59
C ASN A 7 -41.58 -54.74 16.51
N SER A 8 -41.39 -54.02 15.41
CA SER A 8 -40.32 -53.04 15.25
C SER A 8 -40.67 -51.85 16.13
N ILE A 9 -40.29 -51.89 17.40
CA ILE A 9 -40.29 -50.70 18.26
C ILE A 9 -39.34 -49.70 17.58
N LYS A 10 -39.91 -48.68 16.95
CA LYS A 10 -39.13 -47.61 16.32
C LYS A 10 -38.46 -46.85 17.47
N SER A 11 -37.12 -46.83 17.50
CA SER A 11 -36.40 -46.00 18.44
C SER A 11 -36.80 -44.54 18.22
N THR A 12 -37.03 -43.83 19.32
CA THR A 12 -37.22 -42.38 19.25
C THR A 12 -35.85 -41.72 19.08
N PRO A 13 -35.76 -40.53 18.48
CA PRO A 13 -34.50 -39.78 18.40
C PRO A 13 -33.83 -39.59 19.78
N GLU A 14 -34.64 -39.49 20.83
CA GLU A 14 -34.18 -39.42 22.23
C GLU A 14 -33.52 -40.73 22.70
N ASP A 15 -34.06 -41.88 22.33
CA ASP A 15 -33.46 -43.19 22.65
C ASP A 15 -32.12 -43.39 21.93
N ASP A 16 -32.02 -42.93 20.69
CA ASP A 16 -30.79 -43.00 19.90
C ASP A 16 -29.70 -42.07 20.50
N TYR A 17 -30.09 -40.89 20.98
CA TYR A 17 -29.19 -39.98 21.69
C TYR A 17 -28.66 -40.60 22.98
N VAL A 18 -29.54 -41.19 23.80
CA VAL A 18 -29.14 -41.84 25.05
C VAL A 18 -28.20 -43.03 24.77
N SER A 19 -28.54 -43.85 23.78
CA SER A 19 -27.72 -44.99 23.35
C SER A 19 -26.32 -44.54 22.90
N PHE A 20 -26.24 -43.47 22.10
CA PHE A 20 -24.99 -42.88 21.65
C PHE A 20 -24.13 -42.36 22.81
N MET A 21 -24.74 -41.66 23.78
CA MET A 21 -24.04 -41.13 24.94
C MET A 21 -23.50 -42.23 25.86
N VAL A 22 -24.27 -43.31 26.04
CA VAL A 22 -23.82 -44.51 26.78
C VAL A 22 -22.66 -45.19 26.06
N TYR A 23 -22.74 -45.36 24.74
CA TYR A 23 -21.66 -45.93 23.94
C TYR A 23 -20.35 -45.13 24.09
N LEU A 24 -20.41 -43.79 23.97
CA LEU A 24 -19.22 -42.95 24.09
C LEU A 24 -18.57 -43.04 25.48
N ARG A 25 -19.38 -43.14 26.53
CA ARG A 25 -18.89 -43.25 27.91
C ARG A 25 -18.30 -44.63 28.19
N THR A 26 -18.96 -45.69 27.71
CA THR A 26 -18.56 -47.09 27.95
C THR A 26 -17.24 -47.42 27.26
N ASN A 27 -17.02 -46.88 26.06
CA ASN A 27 -15.79 -47.08 25.29
C ASN A 27 -14.67 -46.09 25.66
N GLY A 28 -14.84 -45.25 26.69
CA GLY A 28 -13.83 -44.29 27.12
C GLY A 28 -13.52 -43.15 26.14
N VAL A 29 -14.22 -43.09 25.00
CA VAL A 29 -14.01 -42.09 23.94
C VAL A 29 -14.67 -40.75 24.23
N TRP A 30 -15.57 -40.68 25.22
CA TRP A 30 -16.24 -39.45 25.64
C TRP A 30 -15.26 -38.28 25.88
N LYS A 31 -14.14 -38.56 26.55
CA LYS A 31 -13.11 -37.56 26.86
C LYS A 31 -12.46 -37.05 25.58
N SER A 32 -12.04 -37.94 24.68
CA SER A 32 -11.42 -37.58 23.41
C SER A 32 -12.37 -36.79 22.51
N VAL A 33 -13.64 -37.19 22.45
CA VAL A 33 -14.67 -36.47 21.69
C VAL A 33 -14.89 -35.08 22.27
N SER A 34 -15.00 -34.97 23.60
CA SER A 34 -15.14 -33.68 24.27
C SER A 34 -13.92 -32.77 24.07
N ASP A 35 -12.71 -33.33 24.07
CA ASP A 35 -11.47 -32.60 23.84
C ASP A 35 -11.38 -32.08 22.39
N VAL A 36 -11.78 -32.88 21.41
CA VAL A 36 -11.86 -32.46 20.00
C VAL A 36 -12.90 -31.35 19.82
N PHE A 37 -14.10 -31.48 20.39
CA PHE A 37 -15.11 -30.42 20.32
C PHE A 37 -14.65 -29.14 21.01
N ARG A 38 -13.95 -29.24 22.14
CA ARG A 38 -13.36 -28.09 22.83
C ARG A 38 -12.31 -27.42 21.95
N MET A 39 -11.38 -28.18 21.38
CA MET A 39 -10.34 -27.66 20.49
C MET A 39 -10.94 -26.98 19.25
N LEU A 40 -11.97 -27.56 18.63
CA LEU A 40 -12.65 -26.97 17.47
C LEU A 40 -13.42 -25.69 17.82
N ASN A 41 -13.97 -25.59 19.03
CA ASN A 41 -14.67 -24.40 19.49
C ASN A 41 -13.73 -23.29 19.97
N GLU A 42 -12.59 -23.63 20.56
CA GLU A 42 -11.57 -22.67 21.00
C GLU A 42 -10.78 -22.08 19.82
N THR A 43 -10.54 -22.89 18.79
CA THR A 43 -9.88 -22.45 17.56
C THR A 43 -10.84 -21.76 16.59
N ARG A 44 -12.14 -21.73 16.91
CA ARG A 44 -13.13 -21.09 16.05
C ARG A 44 -12.93 -19.58 16.07
N PRO A 45 -12.64 -18.96 14.91
CA PRO A 45 -12.52 -17.52 14.83
C PRO A 45 -13.85 -16.87 15.19
N LYS A 46 -13.79 -15.79 15.98
CA LYS A 46 -14.95 -15.02 16.45
C LYS A 46 -15.78 -14.50 15.28
N ASP A 47 -15.11 -14.13 14.20
CA ASP A 47 -15.70 -13.85 12.91
C ASP A 47 -15.08 -14.78 11.84
N PRO A 48 -15.86 -15.71 11.25
CA PRO A 48 -15.36 -16.54 10.17
C PRO A 48 -14.88 -15.72 8.96
N ILE A 49 -15.43 -14.52 8.72
CA ILE A 49 -15.03 -13.64 7.61
C ILE A 49 -13.63 -13.05 7.85
N GLU A 50 -13.33 -12.62 9.07
CA GLU A 50 -11.99 -12.11 9.42
C GLU A 50 -10.92 -13.20 9.30
N PHE A 51 -11.27 -14.45 9.64
CA PHE A 51 -10.38 -15.58 9.44
C PHE A 51 -10.06 -15.80 7.96
N PHE A 52 -11.06 -15.74 7.08
CA PHE A 52 -10.83 -15.83 5.65
C PHE A 52 -10.01 -14.65 5.12
N LYS A 53 -10.28 -13.41 5.58
CA LYS A 53 -9.46 -12.24 5.20
C LYS A 53 -7.99 -12.37 5.62
N ALA A 54 -7.72 -12.94 6.80
CA ALA A 54 -6.36 -13.09 7.33
C ALA A 54 -5.59 -14.26 6.68
N ASN A 55 -6.30 -15.32 6.27
CA ASN A 55 -5.68 -16.56 5.80
C ASN A 55 -5.74 -16.75 4.28
N ILE A 56 -6.67 -16.09 3.60
CA ILE A 56 -6.64 -15.99 2.14
C ILE A 56 -5.66 -14.87 1.81
N LYS A 57 -4.41 -15.25 1.52
CA LYS A 57 -3.52 -14.38 0.75
C LYS A 57 -4.14 -14.25 -0.64
N ILE A 58 -4.89 -13.18 -0.85
CA ILE A 58 -5.28 -12.78 -2.20
C ILE A 58 -3.96 -12.41 -2.86
N ASP A 59 -3.40 -13.34 -3.63
CA ASP A 59 -2.23 -13.12 -4.47
C ASP A 59 -2.69 -12.22 -5.63
N ASN A 60 -3.03 -10.98 -5.30
CA ASN A 60 -3.47 -9.98 -6.23
C ASN A 60 -2.20 -9.46 -6.92
N SER A 61 -1.98 -9.87 -8.16
CA SER A 61 -0.89 -9.38 -9.00
C SER A 61 -0.81 -7.86 -9.01
N ASP A 62 -1.96 -7.19 -8.90
CA ASP A 62 -2.05 -5.73 -8.88
C ASP A 62 -1.38 -5.15 -7.63
N ASN A 63 -1.38 -5.88 -6.51
CA ASN A 63 -0.74 -5.44 -5.27
C ASN A 63 0.78 -5.39 -5.42
N ARG A 64 1.38 -6.31 -6.20
CA ARG A 64 2.82 -6.28 -6.50
C ARG A 64 3.17 -5.06 -7.36
N ALA A 65 2.37 -4.81 -8.41
CA ALA A 65 2.56 -3.65 -9.28
C ALA A 65 2.42 -2.33 -8.50
N ILE A 66 1.43 -2.22 -7.62
CA ILE A 66 1.23 -1.05 -6.76
C ILE A 66 2.43 -0.82 -5.83
N GLU A 67 2.98 -1.86 -5.21
CA GLU A 67 4.17 -1.73 -4.35
C GLU A 67 5.44 -1.36 -5.13
N GLU A 68 5.56 -1.82 -6.38
CA GLU A 68 6.64 -1.43 -7.27
C GLU A 68 6.53 0.05 -7.66
N THR A 69 5.36 0.52 -8.08
CA THR A 69 5.11 1.94 -8.38
C THR A 69 5.36 2.83 -7.15
N ARG A 70 4.94 2.41 -5.95
CA ARG A 70 5.20 3.15 -4.70
C ARG A 70 6.70 3.33 -4.45
N ARG A 71 7.50 2.32 -4.74
CA ARG A 71 8.96 2.38 -4.60
C ARG A 71 9.59 3.34 -5.59
N GLU A 72 9.15 3.29 -6.86
CA GLU A 72 9.63 4.19 -7.90
C GLU A 72 9.31 5.66 -7.57
N ILE A 73 8.10 5.93 -7.06
CA ILE A 73 7.70 7.26 -6.60
C ILE A 73 8.65 7.76 -5.51
N ALA A 74 8.90 6.94 -4.48
CA ALA A 74 9.80 7.33 -3.39
C ALA A 74 11.24 7.60 -3.87
N GLU A 75 11.74 6.84 -4.84
CA GLU A 75 13.06 7.08 -5.43
C GLU A 75 13.08 8.39 -6.24
N ALA A 76 12.04 8.66 -7.02
CA ALA A 76 11.89 9.88 -7.79
C ALA A 76 11.81 11.12 -6.86
N GLU A 77 11.05 11.04 -5.77
CA GLU A 77 10.96 12.10 -4.75
C GLU A 77 12.33 12.41 -4.13
N LYS A 78 13.12 11.37 -3.82
CA LYS A 78 14.48 11.53 -3.33
C LYS A 78 15.37 12.25 -4.34
N LYS A 79 15.37 11.82 -5.62
CA LYS A 79 16.14 12.47 -6.69
C LYS A 79 15.72 13.93 -6.86
N LEU A 80 14.42 14.20 -6.80
CA LEU A 80 13.87 15.54 -6.93
C LEU A 80 14.30 16.46 -5.77
N SER A 81 14.39 15.93 -4.54
CA SER A 81 14.90 16.68 -3.39
C SER A 81 16.35 17.13 -3.57
N ILE A 82 17.20 16.26 -4.12
CA ILE A 82 18.61 16.55 -4.40
C ILE A 82 18.71 17.63 -5.48
N LEU A 83 17.99 17.47 -6.59
CA LEU A 83 17.98 18.44 -7.68
C LEU A 83 17.50 19.83 -7.24
N ARG A 84 16.51 19.90 -6.34
CA ARG A 84 16.06 21.17 -5.74
C ARG A 84 17.17 21.83 -4.93
N HIS A 85 17.94 21.05 -4.18
CA HIS A 85 19.07 21.57 -3.41
C HIS A 85 20.19 22.06 -4.34
N ASP A 86 20.56 21.28 -5.34
CA ASP A 86 21.60 21.64 -6.31
C ASP A 86 21.22 22.91 -7.07
N LYS A 87 19.95 23.05 -7.48
CA LYS A 87 19.42 24.28 -8.09
C LYS A 87 19.64 25.48 -7.18
N LEU A 88 19.29 25.37 -5.90
CA LEU A 88 19.45 26.47 -4.93
C LEU A 88 20.93 26.90 -4.81
N VAL A 89 21.84 25.93 -4.71
CA VAL A 89 23.29 26.20 -4.61
C VAL A 89 23.82 26.86 -5.88
N LEU A 90 23.42 26.37 -7.04
CA LEU A 90 23.84 26.94 -8.33
C LEU A 90 23.31 28.36 -8.51
N THR A 91 22.06 28.64 -8.16
CA THR A 91 21.50 30.00 -8.19
C THR A 91 22.28 30.94 -7.26
N ALA A 92 22.55 30.53 -6.02
CA ALA A 92 23.33 31.35 -5.10
C ALA A 92 24.76 31.63 -5.60
N ASN A 93 25.39 30.64 -6.27
CA ASN A 93 26.72 30.82 -6.85
C ASN A 93 26.70 31.78 -8.06
N LEU A 94 25.65 31.73 -8.88
CA LEU A 94 25.46 32.66 -9.99
C LEU A 94 25.25 34.10 -9.48
N ASP A 95 24.40 34.29 -8.46
CA ASP A 95 24.18 35.60 -7.85
C ASP A 95 25.48 36.18 -7.26
N LEU A 96 26.29 35.34 -6.60
CA LEU A 96 27.59 35.75 -6.07
C LEU A 96 28.58 36.12 -7.18
N LEU A 97 28.60 35.35 -8.27
CA LEU A 97 29.46 35.62 -9.42
C LEU A 97 29.06 36.95 -10.06
N ASP A 98 27.77 37.20 -10.24
CA ASP A 98 27.24 38.41 -10.85
C ASP A 98 27.58 39.65 -9.99
N MET A 99 27.42 39.56 -8.67
CA MET A 99 27.90 40.59 -7.75
C MET A 99 29.41 40.82 -7.84
N THR A 100 30.20 39.75 -7.97
CA THR A 100 31.66 39.85 -8.08
C THR A 100 32.08 40.52 -9.38
N ILE A 101 31.39 40.22 -10.49
CA ILE A 101 31.62 40.86 -11.79
C ILE A 101 31.25 42.34 -11.72
N CYS A 102 30.08 42.68 -11.16
CA CYS A 102 29.65 44.07 -10.97
C CYS A 102 30.65 44.86 -10.09
N LEU A 103 31.17 44.25 -9.02
CA LEU A 103 32.16 44.88 -8.14
C LEU A 103 33.53 45.05 -8.81
N LYS A 104 33.94 44.12 -9.68
CA LYS A 104 35.19 44.21 -10.46
C LYS A 104 35.07 45.09 -11.71
N GLN A 105 33.86 45.33 -12.20
CA GLN A 105 33.58 46.30 -13.27
C GLN A 105 33.31 47.71 -12.76
N LYS A 106 33.22 47.91 -11.44
CA LYS A 106 33.26 49.25 -10.84
C LYS A 106 34.50 49.94 -11.39
N PRO A 107 34.36 51.07 -12.11
CA PRO A 107 35.42 51.52 -12.98
C PRO A 107 36.63 51.87 -12.12
N ASN A 108 37.80 51.38 -12.53
CA ASN A 108 39.02 52.16 -12.37
C ASN A 108 38.76 53.48 -13.11
N SER A 109 38.04 54.40 -12.43
CA SER A 109 37.73 55.76 -12.88
C SER A 109 39.05 56.52 -12.82
N GLY A 110 39.83 56.31 -13.87
CA GLY A 110 41.23 56.69 -13.92
C GLY A 110 41.98 56.20 -15.16
N VAL A 111 41.36 55.48 -16.13
CA VAL A 111 42.00 55.27 -17.44
C VAL A 111 40.95 55.17 -18.55
N GLY A 112 40.91 56.18 -19.42
CA GLY A 112 40.73 56.04 -20.87
C GLY A 112 39.40 55.51 -21.42
N SER A 113 38.47 56.44 -21.69
CA SER A 113 37.53 56.49 -22.82
C SER A 113 37.40 55.25 -23.74
N THR A 114 36.31 54.50 -23.61
CA THR A 114 35.40 54.17 -24.73
C THR A 114 34.06 53.72 -24.16
N ALA A 115 33.00 54.47 -24.44
CA ALA A 115 31.64 54.08 -24.09
C ALA A 115 31.21 52.92 -24.99
N VAL A 116 30.77 51.80 -24.39
CA VAL A 116 29.97 50.81 -25.09
C VAL A 116 28.65 50.70 -24.36
N ASP A 117 27.65 51.26 -25.01
CA ASP A 117 26.25 51.31 -24.64
C ASP A 117 25.63 49.95 -24.97
N TYR A 118 25.14 49.22 -23.97
CA TYR A 118 24.21 48.12 -24.20
C TYR A 118 22.93 48.44 -23.44
N ALA A 119 21.97 48.93 -24.23
CA ALA A 119 20.63 49.28 -23.83
C ALA A 119 19.82 48.07 -23.33
N GLU A 120 18.83 48.40 -22.52
CA GLU A 120 17.89 47.56 -21.78
C GLU A 120 16.96 46.70 -22.66
N ASP A 121 16.29 45.79 -21.94
CA ASP A 121 14.98 45.17 -22.22
C ASP A 121 14.89 44.12 -23.33
N ASP A 122 14.88 42.85 -22.90
CA ASP A 122 14.12 41.79 -23.58
C ASP A 122 13.33 40.99 -22.54
N ASP A 123 12.19 41.55 -22.16
CA ASP A 123 11.20 40.96 -21.26
C ASP A 123 10.35 39.96 -22.09
N GLU A 124 10.94 38.82 -22.49
CA GLU A 124 10.21 37.74 -23.16
C GLU A 124 9.29 37.01 -22.15
N MET A 125 8.07 37.54 -22.00
CA MET A 125 6.95 36.84 -21.36
C MET A 125 6.59 35.57 -22.14
N ILE A 126 7.09 34.43 -21.68
CA ILE A 126 6.69 33.11 -22.18
C ILE A 126 5.26 32.83 -21.69
N SER A 127 4.28 33.04 -22.56
CA SER A 127 2.88 32.66 -22.31
C SER A 127 2.66 31.20 -22.73
N GLU A 128 2.71 30.26 -21.79
CA GLU A 128 2.27 28.89 -22.05
C GLU A 128 0.75 28.81 -22.06
N THR A 129 0.18 28.78 -23.27
CA THR A 129 -1.23 28.47 -23.49
C THR A 129 -1.46 26.97 -23.30
N LEU A 130 -2.20 26.59 -22.25
CA LEU A 130 -2.79 25.26 -22.12
C LEU A 130 -3.88 25.08 -23.19
N SER A 131 -3.60 24.30 -24.23
CA SER A 131 -4.61 23.84 -25.18
C SER A 131 -4.99 22.39 -24.86
N HIS A 132 -6.20 22.24 -24.31
CA HIS A 132 -6.84 20.95 -24.08
C HIS A 132 -7.19 20.24 -25.40
N SER A 133 -7.05 18.92 -25.43
CA SER A 133 -7.89 18.08 -26.29
C SER A 133 -8.18 16.75 -25.59
N GLU A 134 -9.36 16.67 -24.98
CA GLU A 134 -10.11 15.42 -24.90
C GLU A 134 -10.45 14.96 -26.32
N HIS A 135 -10.17 13.71 -26.69
CA HIS A 135 -11.12 12.95 -27.50
C HIS A 135 -10.87 11.43 -27.54
N VAL A 136 -11.96 10.70 -27.18
CA VAL A 136 -12.37 9.30 -27.41
C VAL A 136 -11.61 8.20 -26.68
#